data_AF-A0A5C5ZFR1-F1
#
_entry.id   AF-A0A5C5ZFR1-F1
#
_cell.length_a   1.000
_cell.length_b   1.000
_cell.length_c   1.000
_cell.angle_alpha   90.00
_cell.angle_beta   90.00
_cell.angle_gamma   90.00
#
_symmetry.space_group_name_H-M   'P 1'
#
loop_
_entity.id
_entity.type
_entity.pdbx_description
1 polymer ?
#
loop_
_entity_poly.entity_id
_entity_poly.type
_entity_poly.pdbx_seq_one_letter_code
_entity_poly.pdbx_strand_id
1 'polypeptide(L)'
;MKTLFPLSLILCMTSISNAHDGHSHAPSPETKKKIVQLNTEPAKQQFVVFQTAPEATAPELAKLFEPFKKTVNVRFDKDFLFVESNGMPEHSMMIGITAWQQQVPLPQSYTGANAWRIPLHPAPAKNPLSTKEHFFRGAIALAVNGVPIFNPIKNDGKTDTLKAGELDQWGGHCGRADDYHYHIAPVHLEKIVGVGNPVAVALDGYPIYGYNDPNGNPPTDLDWLNGHKGPDGMYHYHATKTFPYLNGGFYGEVVERDGQVDPQPRARPLRPSLSGLRGAKINGFENPKQGSYVLLYDVDGEKRSINYTVADDGSATFNFVSQQGTKTETYSPREGSGAGGSARNGAPSPDEKRPPQGDRPANQPDGPRGGGGGQGGQRLGGGGGQPQGGGQRQGGGGNPFLLALDANRDGILDKAEIQNATTALLTLDKNKDGQISGEELRGPEGGRGKDGLLESDRPQENRQQGDRPQGGPRGGDRPDPAGGPNAGGPSAGGQRGPQPGDGPRQPWILVHADEIDLDKNKIISREEIVGEATKAFDGYDADKDDTLTAAELNSRGGSRSAMGGFLKGHSKEIDRDGDGFLSRSEAVGNAERMFAKMDTNGDGNITTDEMEASRRE
;
A
#
# COMPACT_ATOMS: atom_id res chain seq x y z
N MET A 1 -4.69 -17.91 39.00
CA MET A 1 -3.26 -17.68 38.67
C MET A 1 -3.14 -16.24 38.23
N LYS A 2 -2.22 -15.46 38.80
CA LYS A 2 -2.02 -14.04 38.46
C LYS A 2 -1.16 -13.98 37.17
N THR A 3 -1.76 -13.64 36.05
CA THR A 3 -1.06 -13.44 34.77
C THR A 3 -0.58 -11.99 34.67
N LEU A 4 0.73 -11.81 34.55
CA LEU A 4 1.42 -10.55 34.30
C LEU A 4 1.26 -10.15 32.82
N PHE A 5 0.87 -8.90 32.55
CA PHE A 5 0.81 -8.32 31.21
C PHE A 5 2.17 -7.68 30.82
N PRO A 6 2.67 -7.84 29.59
CA PRO A 6 3.84 -7.11 29.12
C PRO A 6 3.45 -5.70 28.65
N LEU A 7 4.14 -4.68 29.18
CA LEU A 7 4.04 -3.29 28.74
C LEU A 7 5.08 -3.06 27.63
N SER A 8 4.70 -2.44 26.51
CA SER A 8 5.64 -2.06 25.44
C SER A 8 5.81 -0.53 25.44
N LEU A 9 7.04 -0.06 25.60
CA LEU A 9 7.42 1.36 25.59
C LEU A 9 8.07 1.67 24.24
N ILE A 10 7.49 2.57 23.44
CA ILE A 10 8.12 3.07 22.20
C ILE A 10 8.64 4.48 22.44
N LEU A 11 9.94 4.67 22.23
CA LEU A 11 10.63 5.96 22.33
C LEU A 11 10.74 6.57 20.92
N CYS A 12 9.96 7.61 20.62
CA CYS A 12 10.16 8.41 19.42
C CYS A 12 11.27 9.44 19.65
N MET A 13 12.43 9.24 19.03
CA MET A 13 13.51 10.24 18.93
C MET A 13 13.26 11.11 17.70
N THR A 14 13.12 12.41 17.87
CA THR A 14 13.13 13.37 16.75
C THR A 14 14.56 13.58 16.25
N SER A 15 14.78 13.32 14.96
CA SER A 15 16.06 13.54 14.29
C SER A 15 16.42 15.03 14.27
N ILE A 16 17.58 15.38 14.81
CA ILE A 16 18.15 16.73 14.69
C ILE A 16 18.97 16.78 13.39
N SER A 17 18.59 17.66 12.45
CA SER A 17 19.37 17.93 11.24
C SER A 17 20.66 18.69 11.60
N ASN A 18 21.82 18.23 11.13
CA ASN A 18 23.07 18.98 11.17
C ASN A 18 23.13 19.96 9.99
N ALA A 19 23.25 21.26 10.27
CA ALA A 19 23.59 22.26 9.27
C ALA A 19 25.11 22.35 9.11
N HIS A 20 25.57 22.40 7.85
CA HIS A 20 26.98 22.58 7.46
C HIS A 20 27.53 23.96 7.85
N ASP A 21 28.82 24.01 8.21
CA ASP A 21 29.59 25.23 8.50
C ASP A 21 29.72 26.16 7.29
N GLY A 22 29.28 27.41 7.45
CA GLY A 22 29.47 28.46 6.45
C GLY A 22 28.90 29.81 6.88
N HIS A 23 29.79 30.70 7.34
CA HIS A 23 29.61 32.13 7.65
C HIS A 23 29.00 32.52 9.01
N SER A 24 29.87 33.04 9.88
CA SER A 24 29.53 33.58 11.19
C SER A 24 28.79 34.92 11.11
N HIS A 25 27.53 34.95 11.51
CA HIS A 25 26.91 36.16 12.05
C HIS A 25 26.55 35.88 13.51
N ALA A 26 26.99 36.75 14.42
CA ALA A 26 26.57 36.66 15.81
C ALA A 26 25.03 36.72 15.86
N PRO A 27 24.34 35.73 16.48
CA PRO A 27 22.89 35.67 16.46
C PRO A 27 22.30 36.93 17.12
N SER A 28 21.20 37.44 16.55
CA SER A 28 20.49 38.60 17.09
C SER A 28 20.07 38.36 18.55
N PRO A 29 19.80 39.41 19.34
CA PRO A 29 19.34 39.26 20.73
C PRO A 29 18.10 38.38 20.85
N GLU A 30 17.22 38.38 19.85
CA GLU A 30 16.01 37.56 19.78
C GLU A 30 16.33 36.09 19.49
N THR A 31 17.27 35.82 18.57
CA THR A 31 17.74 34.47 18.29
C THR A 31 18.48 33.88 19.50
N LYS A 32 19.26 34.69 20.23
CA LYS A 32 19.88 34.26 21.49
C LYS A 32 18.85 33.94 22.57
N LYS A 33 17.78 34.73 22.70
CA LYS A 33 16.67 34.43 23.62
C LYS A 33 15.96 33.13 23.24
N LYS A 34 15.73 32.88 21.95
CA LYS A 34 15.11 31.66 21.44
C LYS A 34 15.99 30.42 21.65
N ILE A 35 17.30 30.54 21.48
CA ILE A 35 18.28 29.48 21.78
C ILE A 35 18.32 29.19 23.28
N VAL A 36 18.34 30.23 24.13
CA VAL A 36 18.29 30.05 25.58
C VAL A 36 16.97 29.39 25.99
N GLN A 37 15.83 29.81 25.43
CA GLN A 37 14.53 29.19 25.69
C GLN A 37 14.52 27.70 25.28
N LEU A 38 14.96 27.36 24.07
CA LEU A 38 15.02 25.96 23.60
C LEU A 38 16.02 25.10 24.39
N ASN A 39 17.06 25.70 24.99
CA ASN A 39 18.05 25.00 25.81
C ASN A 39 17.72 24.99 27.32
N THR A 40 16.73 25.77 27.77
CA THR A 40 16.32 25.85 29.19
C THR A 40 14.89 25.35 29.43
N GLU A 41 14.07 25.20 28.39
CA GLU A 41 12.80 24.50 28.50
C GLU A 41 13.06 22.98 28.60
N PRO A 42 12.45 22.30 29.60
CA PRO A 42 12.55 20.85 29.69
C PRO A 42 11.93 20.22 28.45
N ALA A 43 12.63 19.24 27.86
CA ALA A 43 12.10 18.45 26.75
C ALA A 43 10.74 17.85 27.15
N LYS A 44 9.66 18.28 26.49
CA LYS A 44 8.33 17.69 26.68
C LYS A 44 8.32 16.31 26.06
N GLN A 45 8.56 15.29 26.88
CA GLN A 45 8.35 13.90 26.49
C GLN A 45 6.88 13.56 26.75
N GLN A 46 6.09 13.39 25.69
CA GLN A 46 4.73 12.86 25.80
C GLN A 46 4.81 11.33 25.78
N PHE A 47 4.44 10.69 26.88
CA PHE A 47 4.23 9.25 26.93
C PHE A 47 2.73 8.97 26.79
N VAL A 48 2.36 8.24 25.72
CA VAL A 48 1.01 7.72 25.56
C VAL A 48 0.94 6.38 26.28
N VAL A 49 0.25 6.32 27.40
CA VAL A 49 -0.06 5.05 28.08
C VAL A 49 -1.32 4.48 27.44
N PHE A 50 -1.18 3.37 26.71
CA PHE A 50 -2.35 2.59 26.31
C PHE A 50 -2.88 1.85 27.54
N GLN A 51 -4.03 2.29 28.06
CA GLN A 51 -4.85 1.40 28.88
C GLN A 51 -5.30 0.25 27.97
N THR A 52 -4.84 -0.97 28.23
CA THR A 52 -5.52 -2.15 27.69
C THR A 52 -6.96 -2.10 28.17
N ALA A 53 -7.89 -1.95 27.22
CA ALA A 53 -9.32 -2.05 27.48
C ALA A 53 -9.63 -3.35 28.24
N PRO A 54 -10.68 -3.38 29.09
CA PRO A 54 -11.15 -4.63 29.69
C PRO A 54 -11.36 -5.66 28.59
N GLU A 55 -10.88 -6.90 28.82
CA GLU A 55 -10.86 -8.04 27.90
C GLU A 55 -12.06 -8.00 26.95
N ALA A 56 -11.84 -7.41 25.76
CA ALA A 56 -12.89 -7.24 24.79
C ALA A 56 -13.29 -8.65 24.35
N THR A 57 -14.56 -9.00 24.48
CA THR A 57 -15.09 -10.25 23.93
C THR A 57 -14.70 -10.32 22.46
N ALA A 58 -14.12 -11.45 22.04
CA ALA A 58 -13.66 -11.62 20.67
C ALA A 58 -14.81 -11.34 19.68
N PRO A 59 -14.58 -10.57 18.62
CA PRO A 59 -15.62 -10.24 17.65
C PRO A 59 -16.15 -11.52 16.99
N GLU A 60 -17.43 -11.54 16.59
CA GLU A 60 -18.04 -12.71 15.93
C GLU A 60 -17.23 -13.19 14.72
N LEU A 61 -16.64 -12.27 13.97
CA LEU A 61 -15.78 -12.57 12.84
C LEU A 61 -14.53 -13.39 13.21
N ALA A 62 -13.98 -13.19 14.42
CA ALA A 62 -12.85 -13.99 14.90
C ALA A 62 -13.21 -15.46 15.08
N LYS A 63 -14.47 -15.76 15.42
CA LYS A 63 -14.94 -17.14 15.66
C LYS A 63 -14.88 -17.99 14.40
N LEU A 64 -14.97 -17.38 13.22
CA LEU A 64 -14.86 -18.08 11.93
C LEU A 64 -13.52 -18.81 11.77
N PHE A 65 -12.46 -18.32 12.42
CA PHE A 65 -11.11 -18.87 12.34
C PHE A 65 -10.79 -19.88 13.46
N GLU A 66 -11.65 -20.01 14.48
CA GLU A 66 -11.43 -20.91 15.63
C GLU A 66 -11.20 -22.38 15.24
N PRO A 67 -11.90 -22.95 14.23
CA PRO A 67 -11.63 -24.32 13.78
C PRO A 67 -10.20 -24.54 13.29
N PHE A 68 -9.50 -23.46 12.90
CA PHE A 68 -8.15 -23.47 12.33
C PHE A 68 -7.10 -22.87 13.27
N LYS A 69 -7.37 -22.76 14.57
CA LYS A 69 -6.44 -22.20 15.58
C LYS A 69 -5.03 -22.84 15.66
N LYS A 70 -4.82 -23.98 14.99
CA LYS A 70 -3.50 -24.64 14.87
C LYS A 70 -2.61 -23.98 13.82
N THR A 71 -3.21 -23.45 12.77
CA THR A 71 -2.52 -22.83 11.62
C THR A 71 -2.76 -21.32 11.54
N VAL A 72 -3.78 -20.83 12.24
CA VAL A 72 -4.18 -19.42 12.27
C VAL A 72 -4.11 -18.88 13.70
N ASN A 73 -3.54 -17.70 13.84
CA ASN A 73 -3.63 -16.89 15.05
C ASN A 73 -4.45 -15.62 14.76
N VAL A 74 -5.26 -15.19 15.72
CA VAL A 74 -6.15 -14.04 15.54
C VAL A 74 -5.93 -13.05 16.67
N ARG A 75 -5.82 -11.78 16.30
CA ARG A 75 -5.82 -10.64 17.23
C ARG A 75 -6.72 -9.55 16.66
N PHE A 76 -7.18 -8.63 17.48
CA PHE A 76 -8.08 -7.58 17.02
C PHE A 76 -7.87 -6.29 17.83
N ASP A 77 -8.25 -5.18 17.22
CA ASP A 77 -8.45 -3.92 17.90
C ASP A 77 -9.91 -3.47 17.73
N LYS A 78 -10.20 -2.18 17.94
CA LYS A 78 -11.55 -1.63 17.83
C LYS A 78 -12.08 -1.58 16.39
N ASP A 79 -11.21 -1.55 15.39
CA ASP A 79 -11.57 -1.32 13.98
C ASP A 79 -11.32 -2.56 13.12
N PHE A 80 -10.29 -3.35 13.44
CA PHE A 80 -9.80 -4.43 12.58
C PHE A 80 -9.60 -5.75 13.31
N LEU A 81 -9.93 -6.82 12.59
CA LEU A 81 -9.46 -8.18 12.84
C LEU A 81 -8.13 -8.36 12.11
N PHE A 82 -7.14 -8.90 12.80
CA PHE A 82 -5.88 -9.31 12.22
C PHE A 82 -5.76 -10.82 12.26
N VAL A 83 -5.54 -11.41 11.09
CA VAL A 83 -5.44 -12.85 10.93
C VAL A 83 -4.01 -13.19 10.50
N GLU A 84 -3.34 -13.97 11.34
CA GLU A 84 -1.97 -14.39 11.16
C GLU A 84 -1.92 -15.84 10.71
N SER A 85 -1.16 -16.12 9.65
CA SER A 85 -1.02 -17.48 9.11
C SER A 85 0.32 -17.63 8.38
N ASN A 86 0.64 -18.86 7.99
CA ASN A 86 1.74 -19.11 7.06
C ASN A 86 1.29 -19.37 5.61
N GLY A 87 -0.01 -19.22 5.32
CA GLY A 87 -0.60 -19.48 3.99
C GLY A 87 -0.59 -20.95 3.54
N MET A 88 -0.25 -21.90 4.42
CA MET A 88 -0.16 -23.33 4.07
C MET A 88 -1.34 -24.11 4.67
N PRO A 89 -2.25 -24.67 3.84
CA PRO A 89 -3.39 -25.45 4.33
C PRO A 89 -3.02 -26.88 4.76
N GLU A 90 -3.86 -27.49 5.60
CA GLU A 90 -3.76 -28.91 6.01
C GLU A 90 -4.41 -29.87 4.98
N HIS A 91 -4.18 -29.66 3.69
CA HIS A 91 -4.59 -30.56 2.61
C HIS A 91 -3.50 -30.68 1.54
N SER A 92 -3.62 -31.67 0.65
CA SER A 92 -2.73 -31.76 -0.53
C SER A 92 -2.92 -30.54 -1.43
N MET A 93 -1.85 -30.03 -2.03
CA MET A 93 -1.88 -28.85 -2.92
C MET A 93 -1.40 -29.22 -4.32
N MET A 94 -1.65 -28.37 -5.31
CA MET A 94 -1.08 -28.42 -6.67
C MET A 94 -1.56 -29.59 -7.55
N ILE A 95 -2.16 -30.64 -6.98
CA ILE A 95 -2.63 -31.82 -7.72
C ILE A 95 -3.71 -31.43 -8.73
N GLY A 96 -3.50 -31.76 -9.99
CA GLY A 96 -4.44 -31.49 -11.09
C GLY A 96 -4.02 -30.35 -12.01
N ILE A 97 -3.06 -29.52 -11.62
CA ILE A 97 -2.57 -28.41 -12.45
C ILE A 97 -1.90 -28.96 -13.72
N THR A 98 -2.29 -28.41 -14.87
CA THR A 98 -1.73 -28.75 -16.19
C THR A 98 -1.06 -27.54 -16.87
N ALA A 99 -1.41 -26.32 -16.49
CA ALA A 99 -0.72 -25.09 -16.88
C ALA A 99 0.16 -24.59 -15.71
N TRP A 100 1.33 -25.22 -15.52
CA TRP A 100 2.15 -24.98 -14.33
C TRP A 100 3.32 -24.01 -14.60
N GLN A 101 3.44 -22.97 -13.76
CA GLN A 101 4.54 -22.00 -13.77
C GLN A 101 5.76 -22.40 -12.91
N GLN A 102 5.91 -23.69 -12.59
CA GLN A 102 7.05 -24.24 -11.84
C GLN A 102 7.26 -23.66 -10.43
N GLN A 103 6.21 -23.05 -9.87
CA GLN A 103 6.15 -22.60 -8.49
C GLN A 103 5.64 -23.74 -7.59
N VAL A 104 6.07 -23.79 -6.34
CA VAL A 104 5.69 -24.81 -5.37
C VAL A 104 5.23 -24.15 -4.07
N PRO A 105 4.43 -24.81 -3.23
CA PRO A 105 3.97 -24.22 -1.98
C PRO A 105 5.13 -23.98 -1.00
N LEU A 106 5.34 -22.73 -0.60
CA LEU A 106 6.23 -22.35 0.49
C LEU A 106 5.47 -21.54 1.56
N PRO A 107 5.78 -21.75 2.85
CA PRO A 107 5.19 -20.95 3.91
C PRO A 107 5.60 -19.48 3.77
N GLN A 108 4.62 -18.60 3.91
CA GLN A 108 4.81 -17.15 3.95
C GLN A 108 4.70 -16.65 5.39
N SER A 109 5.22 -15.46 5.69
CA SER A 109 5.15 -14.90 7.05
C SER A 109 4.08 -13.80 7.10
N TYR A 110 2.81 -14.20 7.20
CA TYR A 110 1.70 -13.26 7.37
C TYR A 110 1.46 -13.00 8.87
N THR A 111 2.45 -12.44 9.56
CA THR A 111 2.40 -12.25 11.03
C THR A 111 2.77 -10.82 11.44
N GLY A 112 2.38 -10.41 12.64
CA GLY A 112 2.71 -9.09 13.18
C GLY A 112 2.18 -7.97 12.28
N ALA A 113 3.07 -7.06 11.88
CA ALA A 113 2.71 -5.96 10.97
C ALA A 113 2.37 -6.42 9.53
N ASN A 114 2.70 -7.66 9.16
CA ASN A 114 2.39 -8.27 7.87
C ASN A 114 1.20 -9.26 7.99
N ALA A 115 0.36 -9.13 9.01
CA ALA A 115 -0.87 -9.92 9.14
C ALA A 115 -1.95 -9.46 8.14
N TRP A 116 -2.87 -10.35 7.79
CA TRP A 116 -4.08 -9.95 7.08
C TRP A 116 -4.93 -9.04 7.95
N ARG A 117 -5.54 -8.02 7.37
CA ARG A 117 -6.36 -7.03 8.07
C ARG A 117 -7.75 -6.99 7.47
N ILE A 118 -8.77 -7.20 8.29
CA ILE A 118 -10.18 -7.27 7.88
C ILE A 118 -10.98 -6.28 8.75
N PRO A 119 -11.78 -5.38 8.18
CA PRO A 119 -12.58 -4.43 8.98
C PRO A 119 -13.67 -5.15 9.78
N LEU A 120 -13.83 -4.75 11.06
CA LEU A 120 -14.88 -5.27 11.94
C LEU A 120 -16.21 -4.55 11.79
N HIS A 121 -16.19 -3.37 11.16
CA HIS A 121 -17.35 -2.52 10.95
C HIS A 121 -17.48 -2.19 9.46
N PRO A 122 -17.81 -3.19 8.62
CA PRO A 122 -17.91 -2.98 7.19
C PRO A 122 -19.09 -2.07 6.87
N ALA A 123 -18.87 -1.12 5.96
CA ALA A 123 -19.90 -0.20 5.47
C ALA A 123 -20.14 -0.49 3.98
N PRO A 124 -21.41 -0.51 3.52
CA PRO A 124 -21.71 -0.64 2.09
C PRO A 124 -21.07 0.51 1.29
N ALA A 125 -20.37 0.18 0.23
CA ALA A 125 -19.79 1.14 -0.70
C ALA A 125 -20.90 1.85 -1.48
N LYS A 126 -20.72 3.17 -1.68
CA LYS A 126 -21.60 3.95 -2.58
C LYS A 126 -21.50 3.47 -4.02
N ASN A 127 -20.29 3.10 -4.44
CA ASN A 127 -19.97 2.57 -5.76
C ASN A 127 -19.21 1.26 -5.56
N PRO A 128 -19.91 0.11 -5.48
CA PRO A 128 -19.28 -1.20 -5.37
C PRO A 128 -18.36 -1.47 -6.56
N LEU A 129 -17.19 -2.06 -6.30
CA LEU A 129 -16.17 -2.33 -7.33
C LEU A 129 -16.20 -3.79 -7.76
N SER A 130 -16.14 -4.03 -9.08
CA SER A 130 -16.22 -5.36 -9.70
C SER A 130 -14.85 -6.03 -9.81
N THR A 131 -14.74 -7.32 -9.46
CA THR A 131 -13.51 -8.10 -9.72
C THR A 131 -13.32 -8.43 -11.21
N LYS A 132 -14.31 -8.15 -12.07
CA LYS A 132 -14.12 -8.25 -13.53
C LYS A 132 -13.23 -7.15 -14.09
N GLU A 133 -13.14 -6.02 -13.40
CA GLU A 133 -12.50 -4.79 -13.88
C GLU A 133 -11.38 -4.32 -12.95
N HIS A 134 -11.40 -4.77 -11.69
CA HIS A 134 -10.50 -4.34 -10.62
C HIS A 134 -9.85 -5.52 -9.89
N PHE A 135 -8.85 -5.24 -9.06
CA PHE A 135 -8.23 -6.21 -8.14
C PHE A 135 -7.59 -7.44 -8.82
N PHE A 136 -6.95 -7.24 -9.98
CA PHE A 136 -6.23 -8.34 -10.67
C PHE A 136 -4.90 -8.73 -10.00
N ARG A 137 -4.54 -8.07 -8.90
CA ARG A 137 -3.35 -8.35 -8.11
C ARG A 137 -3.76 -8.50 -6.64
N GLY A 138 -3.04 -9.35 -5.91
CA GLY A 138 -3.31 -9.54 -4.48
C GLY A 138 -4.58 -10.31 -4.18
N ALA A 139 -4.90 -10.39 -2.90
CA ALA A 139 -6.07 -11.10 -2.43
C ALA A 139 -7.30 -10.20 -2.47
N ILE A 140 -8.46 -10.82 -2.65
CA ILE A 140 -9.79 -10.21 -2.50
C ILE A 140 -10.53 -10.75 -1.27
N ALA A 141 -10.08 -11.88 -0.74
CA ALA A 141 -10.64 -12.49 0.45
C ALA A 141 -9.58 -13.33 1.19
N LEU A 142 -9.91 -13.73 2.41
CA LEU A 142 -9.12 -14.66 3.22
C LEU A 142 -9.98 -15.85 3.61
N ALA A 143 -9.54 -17.06 3.28
CA ALA A 143 -10.21 -18.28 3.72
C ALA A 143 -10.06 -18.47 5.23
N VAL A 144 -11.03 -19.14 5.87
CA VAL A 144 -11.02 -19.38 7.33
C VAL A 144 -9.82 -20.21 7.81
N ASN A 145 -9.15 -20.93 6.90
CA ASN A 145 -7.91 -21.66 7.17
C ASN A 145 -6.64 -20.79 7.06
N GLY A 146 -6.79 -19.49 6.79
CA GLY A 146 -5.70 -18.52 6.69
C GLY A 146 -5.01 -18.46 5.33
N VAL A 147 -5.54 -19.14 4.31
CA VAL A 147 -5.03 -19.07 2.93
C VAL A 147 -5.71 -17.92 2.19
N PRO A 148 -4.97 -17.02 1.54
CA PRO A 148 -5.58 -15.93 0.79
C PRO A 148 -6.29 -16.42 -0.46
N ILE A 149 -7.30 -15.65 -0.87
CA ILE A 149 -8.11 -15.92 -2.06
C ILE A 149 -7.97 -14.73 -3.01
N PHE A 150 -7.49 -15.02 -4.21
CA PHE A 150 -7.20 -14.06 -5.26
C PHE A 150 -8.35 -14.04 -6.28
N ASN A 151 -8.35 -13.01 -7.12
CA ASN A 151 -9.33 -12.85 -8.18
C ASN A 151 -9.30 -14.04 -9.17
N PRO A 152 -10.43 -14.66 -9.54
CA PRO A 152 -10.46 -15.72 -10.55
C PRO A 152 -9.82 -15.32 -11.89
N ILE A 153 -9.85 -14.02 -12.22
CA ILE A 153 -9.17 -13.45 -13.36
C ILE A 153 -7.73 -13.12 -12.98
N LYS A 154 -6.78 -13.66 -13.76
CA LYS A 154 -5.35 -13.40 -13.53
C LYS A 154 -4.97 -11.94 -13.82
N ASN A 155 -3.72 -11.59 -13.53
CA ASN A 155 -3.16 -10.23 -13.70
C ASN A 155 -3.26 -9.63 -15.11
N ASP A 156 -3.66 -10.39 -16.14
CA ASP A 156 -3.91 -9.86 -17.49
C ASP A 156 -5.31 -9.25 -17.68
N GLY A 157 -6.17 -9.37 -16.66
CA GLY A 157 -7.54 -8.84 -16.65
C GLY A 157 -8.51 -9.58 -17.56
N LYS A 158 -8.14 -10.75 -18.12
CA LYS A 158 -8.94 -11.43 -19.16
C LYS A 158 -9.07 -12.94 -18.94
N THR A 159 -8.06 -13.57 -18.36
CA THR A 159 -8.01 -15.04 -18.33
C THR A 159 -8.53 -15.58 -17.01
N ASP A 160 -9.54 -16.44 -17.12
CA ASP A 160 -10.08 -17.26 -16.03
C ASP A 160 -9.10 -18.39 -15.68
N THR A 161 -8.54 -18.30 -14.48
CA THR A 161 -7.48 -19.19 -13.97
C THR A 161 -7.94 -20.65 -13.86
N LEU A 162 -9.22 -20.88 -13.54
CA LEU A 162 -9.80 -22.23 -13.49
C LEU A 162 -9.85 -22.83 -14.90
N LYS A 163 -10.35 -22.07 -15.87
CA LYS A 163 -10.46 -22.53 -17.27
C LYS A 163 -9.09 -22.69 -17.94
N ALA A 164 -8.08 -21.97 -17.47
CA ALA A 164 -6.71 -22.09 -17.96
C ALA A 164 -6.02 -23.40 -17.52
N GLY A 165 -6.60 -24.16 -16.58
CA GLY A 165 -5.99 -25.39 -16.05
C GLY A 165 -4.83 -25.11 -15.10
N GLU A 166 -4.80 -23.92 -14.49
CA GLU A 166 -3.76 -23.45 -13.57
C GLU A 166 -4.05 -23.80 -12.11
N LEU A 167 -5.28 -24.24 -11.79
CA LEU A 167 -5.73 -24.55 -10.44
C LEU A 167 -5.66 -26.05 -10.11
N ASP A 168 -5.38 -26.33 -8.85
CA ASP A 168 -5.48 -27.67 -8.28
C ASP A 168 -6.94 -28.05 -7.98
N GLN A 169 -7.14 -29.28 -7.50
CA GLN A 169 -8.46 -29.81 -7.16
C GLN A 169 -9.23 -29.02 -6.07
N TRP A 170 -8.53 -28.18 -5.30
CA TRP A 170 -9.13 -27.33 -4.27
C TRP A 170 -9.36 -25.90 -4.77
N GLY A 171 -8.93 -25.60 -5.99
CA GLY A 171 -9.10 -24.30 -6.60
C GLY A 171 -7.97 -23.32 -6.32
N GLY A 172 -6.79 -23.80 -5.94
CA GLY A 172 -5.64 -22.95 -5.65
C GLY A 172 -4.40 -23.31 -6.46
N HIS A 173 -3.42 -22.41 -6.42
CA HIS A 173 -2.10 -22.63 -6.99
C HIS A 173 -1.06 -21.75 -6.27
N CYS A 174 0.20 -21.82 -6.71
CA CYS A 174 1.27 -20.98 -6.18
C CYS A 174 1.57 -19.78 -7.09
N GLY A 175 1.67 -18.60 -6.49
CA GLY A 175 2.09 -17.36 -7.11
C GLY A 175 3.61 -17.28 -7.31
N ARG A 176 4.07 -16.13 -7.81
CA ARG A 176 5.49 -15.87 -8.13
C ARG A 176 6.41 -15.89 -6.92
N ALA A 177 5.87 -15.80 -5.71
CA ALA A 177 6.63 -15.88 -4.47
C ALA A 177 6.58 -17.28 -3.86
N ASP A 178 6.19 -18.30 -4.64
CA ASP A 178 5.90 -19.65 -4.15
C ASP A 178 4.78 -19.64 -3.06
N ASP A 179 3.91 -18.62 -3.09
CA ASP A 179 2.80 -18.44 -2.15
C ASP A 179 1.56 -19.18 -2.65
N TYR A 180 1.04 -20.15 -1.88
CA TYR A 180 -0.20 -20.84 -2.22
C TYR A 180 -1.42 -19.96 -1.91
N HIS A 181 -2.36 -19.88 -2.86
CA HIS A 181 -3.60 -19.13 -2.72
C HIS A 181 -4.72 -19.75 -3.56
N TYR A 182 -5.98 -19.51 -3.16
CA TYR A 182 -7.15 -19.94 -3.92
C TYR A 182 -7.57 -18.89 -4.96
N HIS A 183 -8.24 -19.33 -6.02
CA HIS A 183 -8.91 -18.46 -7.01
C HIS A 183 -10.42 -18.72 -7.09
N ILE A 184 -10.90 -19.74 -6.39
CA ILE A 184 -12.33 -20.04 -6.23
C ILE A 184 -12.60 -20.27 -4.74
N ALA A 185 -13.85 -20.14 -4.31
CA ALA A 185 -14.19 -20.34 -2.91
C ALA A 185 -13.82 -21.77 -2.45
N PRO A 186 -13.09 -21.95 -1.32
CA PRO A 186 -12.66 -23.24 -0.82
C PRO A 186 -13.82 -23.96 -0.08
N VAL A 187 -14.90 -24.28 -0.80
CA VAL A 187 -16.12 -24.90 -0.25
C VAL A 187 -15.87 -26.22 0.48
N HIS A 188 -14.74 -26.89 0.23
CA HIS A 188 -14.36 -28.10 0.96
C HIS A 188 -14.16 -27.85 2.46
N LEU A 189 -13.91 -26.60 2.88
CA LEU A 189 -13.81 -26.21 4.28
C LEU A 189 -15.14 -26.32 5.03
N GLU A 190 -16.30 -26.38 4.34
CA GLU A 190 -17.62 -26.66 4.95
C GLU A 190 -17.63 -27.99 5.73
N LYS A 191 -16.76 -28.94 5.38
CA LYS A 191 -16.59 -30.20 6.15
C LYS A 191 -16.05 -29.96 7.56
N ILE A 192 -15.40 -28.83 7.79
CA ILE A 192 -14.78 -28.44 9.06
C ILE A 192 -15.63 -27.39 9.76
N VAL A 193 -16.05 -26.34 9.05
CA VAL A 193 -16.84 -25.25 9.64
C VAL A 193 -18.33 -25.57 9.77
N GLY A 194 -18.85 -26.54 9.02
CA GLY A 194 -20.27 -26.88 8.93
C GLY A 194 -20.98 -26.21 7.75
N VAL A 195 -22.00 -26.87 7.22
CA VAL A 195 -22.84 -26.33 6.14
C VAL A 195 -23.60 -25.10 6.64
N GLY A 196 -23.68 -24.06 5.81
CA GLY A 196 -24.31 -22.80 6.19
C GLY A 196 -23.45 -21.95 7.14
N ASN A 197 -22.16 -22.25 7.27
CA ASN A 197 -21.20 -21.36 7.91
C ASN A 197 -20.22 -20.77 6.87
N PRO A 198 -19.68 -19.56 7.10
CA PRO A 198 -18.70 -18.95 6.21
C PRO A 198 -17.44 -19.81 6.02
N VAL A 199 -16.96 -19.90 4.78
CA VAL A 199 -15.68 -20.54 4.42
C VAL A 199 -14.57 -19.54 4.18
N ALA A 200 -14.90 -18.25 4.08
CA ALA A 200 -13.94 -17.16 3.94
C ALA A 200 -14.57 -15.83 4.39
N VAL A 201 -13.75 -14.78 4.39
CA VAL A 201 -14.19 -13.40 4.62
C VAL A 201 -13.55 -12.54 3.53
N ALA A 202 -14.35 -11.74 2.84
CA ALA A 202 -13.86 -10.76 1.88
C ALA A 202 -13.09 -9.64 2.59
N LEU A 203 -12.13 -9.01 1.91
CA LEU A 203 -11.30 -7.96 2.53
C LEU A 203 -12.08 -6.67 2.88
N ASP A 204 -13.31 -6.54 2.40
CA ASP A 204 -14.26 -5.50 2.81
C ASP A 204 -14.98 -5.82 4.14
N GLY A 205 -14.74 -7.00 4.73
CA GLY A 205 -15.29 -7.43 6.03
C GLY A 205 -16.54 -8.30 5.97
N TYR A 206 -17.11 -8.55 4.79
CA TYR A 206 -18.30 -9.39 4.67
C TYR A 206 -17.95 -10.89 4.54
N PRO A 207 -18.68 -11.80 5.22
CA PRO A 207 -18.42 -13.23 5.11
C PRO A 207 -18.72 -13.78 3.70
N ILE A 208 -18.04 -14.87 3.35
CA ILE A 208 -18.27 -15.65 2.13
C ILE A 208 -18.68 -17.06 2.55
N TYR A 209 -19.90 -17.44 2.18
CA TYR A 209 -20.47 -18.76 2.44
C TYR A 209 -20.14 -19.74 1.32
N GLY A 210 -20.36 -21.03 1.58
CA GLY A 210 -20.36 -22.04 0.55
C GLY A 210 -21.57 -21.91 -0.37
N TYR A 211 -22.11 -23.04 -0.82
CA TYR A 211 -23.26 -23.02 -1.76
C TYR A 211 -24.59 -22.71 -1.08
N ASN A 212 -24.63 -22.70 0.25
CA ASN A 212 -25.85 -22.62 1.04
C ASN A 212 -25.80 -21.45 2.03
N ASP A 213 -26.94 -20.83 2.23
CA ASP A 213 -27.25 -19.87 3.30
C ASP A 213 -27.07 -20.49 4.70
N PRO A 214 -27.09 -19.67 5.76
CA PRO A 214 -27.14 -20.14 7.16
C PRO A 214 -28.28 -21.12 7.47
N ASN A 215 -29.37 -21.10 6.69
CA ASN A 215 -30.48 -22.04 6.83
C ASN A 215 -30.24 -23.41 6.16
N GLY A 216 -29.10 -23.59 5.49
CA GLY A 216 -28.72 -24.82 4.80
C GLY A 216 -29.26 -24.99 3.38
N ASN A 217 -30.02 -24.02 2.84
CA ASN A 217 -30.53 -24.02 1.47
C ASN A 217 -29.69 -23.10 0.57
N PRO A 218 -29.62 -23.34 -0.74
CA PRO A 218 -28.95 -22.42 -1.64
C PRO A 218 -29.71 -21.09 -1.77
N PRO A 219 -29.01 -19.95 -1.89
CA PRO A 219 -29.63 -18.66 -2.16
C PRO A 219 -30.26 -18.65 -3.56
N THR A 220 -31.33 -17.88 -3.74
CA THR A 220 -32.06 -17.79 -5.02
C THR A 220 -32.05 -16.39 -5.64
N ASP A 221 -31.48 -15.43 -4.93
CA ASP A 221 -31.58 -13.99 -5.18
C ASP A 221 -30.23 -13.28 -5.09
N LEU A 222 -29.16 -13.98 -5.49
CA LEU A 222 -27.82 -13.40 -5.60
C LEU A 222 -27.82 -12.18 -6.52
N ASP A 223 -27.21 -11.09 -6.05
CA ASP A 223 -26.94 -9.90 -6.82
C ASP A 223 -25.75 -10.08 -7.77
N TRP A 224 -25.40 -9.02 -8.49
CA TRP A 224 -24.32 -9.05 -9.47
C TRP A 224 -22.92 -9.18 -8.86
N LEU A 225 -22.76 -8.92 -7.56
CA LEU A 225 -21.54 -9.15 -6.79
C LEU A 225 -21.45 -10.57 -6.25
N ASN A 226 -22.41 -11.43 -6.60
CA ASN A 226 -22.51 -12.80 -6.12
C ASN A 226 -22.74 -12.88 -4.60
N GLY A 227 -23.44 -11.89 -4.05
CA GLY A 227 -23.90 -11.87 -2.66
C GLY A 227 -25.37 -11.53 -2.55
N HIS A 228 -25.90 -11.52 -1.34
CA HIS A 228 -27.27 -11.09 -1.05
C HIS A 228 -27.43 -10.81 0.44
N LYS A 229 -28.61 -10.32 0.85
CA LYS A 229 -28.99 -10.27 2.26
C LYS A 229 -29.67 -11.57 2.64
N GLY A 230 -29.05 -12.31 3.54
CA GLY A 230 -29.55 -13.60 3.99
C GLY A 230 -30.84 -13.53 4.81
N PRO A 231 -31.36 -14.70 5.23
CA PRO A 231 -32.51 -14.80 6.14
C PRO A 231 -32.31 -14.11 7.50
N ASP A 232 -31.06 -13.89 7.90
CA ASP A 232 -30.65 -13.15 9.10
C ASP A 232 -30.64 -11.63 8.90
N GLY A 233 -30.90 -11.14 7.68
CA GLY A 233 -30.89 -9.74 7.29
C GLY A 233 -29.49 -9.17 7.02
N MET A 234 -28.44 -10.00 7.10
CA MET A 234 -27.06 -9.59 6.92
C MET A 234 -26.59 -9.86 5.50
N TYR A 235 -25.87 -8.90 4.92
CA TYR A 235 -25.27 -9.09 3.60
C TYR A 235 -24.08 -10.06 3.68
N HIS A 236 -23.98 -10.98 2.74
CA HIS A 236 -22.83 -11.87 2.59
C HIS A 236 -22.71 -12.38 1.16
N TYR A 237 -21.54 -12.89 0.81
CA TYR A 237 -21.26 -13.48 -0.50
C TYR A 237 -21.42 -14.99 -0.50
N HIS A 238 -21.53 -15.57 -1.69
CA HIS A 238 -21.60 -17.01 -1.87
C HIS A 238 -20.55 -17.55 -2.84
N ALA A 239 -20.16 -18.79 -2.59
CA ALA A 239 -19.54 -19.63 -3.59
C ALA A 239 -20.56 -20.00 -4.67
N THR A 240 -20.12 -20.02 -5.93
CA THR A 240 -20.93 -20.49 -7.06
C THR A 240 -20.15 -21.44 -7.95
N LYS A 241 -20.86 -22.33 -8.67
CA LYS A 241 -20.21 -23.26 -9.62
C LYS A 241 -19.82 -22.60 -10.94
N THR A 242 -20.40 -21.43 -11.21
CA THR A 242 -20.10 -20.59 -12.37
C THR A 242 -19.36 -19.36 -11.92
N PHE A 243 -18.60 -18.75 -12.83
CA PHE A 243 -17.97 -17.46 -12.62
C PHE A 243 -19.00 -16.47 -12.01
N PRO A 244 -18.65 -15.72 -10.96
CA PRO A 244 -17.30 -15.49 -10.42
C PRO A 244 -16.76 -16.55 -9.45
N TYR A 245 -17.49 -17.62 -9.13
CA TYR A 245 -17.10 -18.68 -8.19
C TYR A 245 -17.00 -18.29 -6.70
N LEU A 246 -16.87 -17.00 -6.40
CA LEU A 246 -16.85 -16.39 -5.06
C LEU A 246 -17.40 -14.95 -5.15
N ASN A 247 -17.03 -14.03 -4.27
CA ASN A 247 -17.41 -12.62 -4.39
C ASN A 247 -16.96 -12.02 -5.75
N GLY A 248 -17.93 -11.54 -6.52
CA GLY A 248 -17.74 -10.92 -7.84
C GLY A 248 -17.26 -9.46 -7.78
N GLY A 249 -16.99 -8.96 -6.58
CA GLY A 249 -16.65 -7.57 -6.29
C GLY A 249 -16.64 -7.32 -4.79
N PHE A 250 -16.69 -6.04 -4.43
CA PHE A 250 -16.84 -5.57 -3.05
C PHE A 250 -18.09 -4.72 -2.91
N TYR A 251 -19.08 -5.27 -2.21
CA TYR A 251 -20.23 -4.60 -1.63
C TYR A 251 -19.79 -3.58 -0.57
N GLY A 252 -18.76 -3.89 0.22
CA GLY A 252 -18.23 -2.98 1.23
C GLY A 252 -17.14 -2.04 0.70
N GLU A 253 -16.82 -1.02 1.50
CA GLU A 253 -15.76 -0.06 1.18
C GLU A 253 -14.37 -0.73 1.21
N VAL A 254 -13.62 -0.57 0.11
CA VAL A 254 -12.21 -0.93 -0.01
C VAL A 254 -11.45 0.19 -0.72
N VAL A 255 -10.13 0.23 -0.49
CA VAL A 255 -9.23 1.09 -1.27
C VAL A 255 -8.49 0.21 -2.26
N GLU A 256 -8.56 0.55 -3.54
CA GLU A 256 -7.70 -0.04 -4.56
C GLU A 256 -6.45 0.81 -4.75
N ARG A 257 -5.27 0.18 -4.73
CA ARG A 257 -4.00 0.79 -5.15
C ARG A 257 -3.20 -0.24 -5.92
N ASP A 258 -2.61 0.13 -7.05
CA ASP A 258 -1.80 -0.78 -7.89
C ASP A 258 -2.53 -2.07 -8.31
N GLY A 259 -3.85 -2.02 -8.48
CA GLY A 259 -4.69 -3.16 -8.89
C GLY A 259 -4.91 -4.21 -7.80
N GLN A 260 -4.78 -3.86 -6.52
CA GLN A 260 -5.00 -4.72 -5.35
C GLN A 260 -5.72 -3.96 -4.23
N VAL A 261 -6.31 -4.68 -3.28
CA VAL A 261 -6.84 -4.07 -2.04
C VAL A 261 -5.67 -3.55 -1.19
N ASP A 262 -5.79 -2.32 -0.69
CA ASP A 262 -4.78 -1.67 0.16
C ASP A 262 -5.33 -1.31 1.55
N PRO A 263 -4.55 -1.54 2.62
CA PRO A 263 -3.29 -2.27 2.67
C PRO A 263 -3.52 -3.78 2.73
N GLN A 264 -2.53 -4.53 2.25
CA GLN A 264 -2.50 -5.98 2.34
C GLN A 264 -1.08 -6.48 2.67
N PRO A 265 -0.95 -7.67 3.28
CA PRO A 265 0.37 -8.24 3.55
C PRO A 265 1.08 -8.65 2.27
N ARG A 266 2.40 -8.80 2.36
CA ARG A 266 3.27 -9.17 1.23
C ARG A 266 3.89 -10.55 1.45
N ALA A 267 3.77 -11.40 0.43
CA ALA A 267 4.59 -12.60 0.29
C ALA A 267 6.04 -12.22 -0.04
N ARG A 268 7.00 -13.04 0.40
CA ARG A 268 8.44 -12.83 0.16
C ARG A 268 8.97 -13.95 -0.73
N PRO A 269 9.40 -13.65 -1.96
CA PRO A 269 9.97 -14.67 -2.83
C PRO A 269 11.31 -15.15 -2.25
N LEU A 270 11.44 -16.48 -2.09
CA LEU A 270 12.71 -17.11 -1.69
C LEU A 270 13.63 -17.33 -2.90
N ARG A 271 13.04 -17.56 -4.08
CA ARG A 271 13.74 -17.82 -5.34
C ARG A 271 13.10 -17.05 -6.50
N PRO A 272 13.80 -16.89 -7.64
CA PRO A 272 13.20 -16.28 -8.83
C PRO A 272 12.03 -17.09 -9.37
N SER A 273 11.01 -16.40 -9.90
CA SER A 273 9.91 -17.05 -10.60
C SER A 273 10.39 -17.69 -11.91
N LEU A 274 9.87 -18.87 -12.20
CA LEU A 274 10.21 -19.65 -13.40
C LEU A 274 9.12 -19.49 -14.48
N SER A 275 9.44 -19.88 -15.71
CA SER A 275 8.48 -19.87 -16.82
C SER A 275 7.50 -21.05 -16.74
N GLY A 276 6.38 -20.96 -17.47
CA GLY A 276 5.48 -22.09 -17.69
C GLY A 276 6.20 -23.33 -18.23
N LEU A 277 5.88 -24.50 -17.69
CA LEU A 277 6.39 -25.78 -18.17
C LEU A 277 5.32 -26.48 -19.02
N ARG A 278 5.46 -26.38 -20.35
CA ARG A 278 4.52 -26.98 -21.30
C ARG A 278 4.54 -28.51 -21.17
N GLY A 279 3.37 -29.14 -21.25
CA GLY A 279 3.21 -30.59 -21.15
C GLY A 279 3.31 -31.13 -19.72
N ALA A 280 3.44 -30.25 -18.72
CA ALA A 280 3.47 -30.64 -17.33
C ALA A 280 2.07 -31.02 -16.82
N LYS A 281 2.01 -32.04 -15.96
CA LYS A 281 0.83 -32.37 -15.17
C LYS A 281 1.25 -32.75 -13.77
N ILE A 282 0.75 -32.04 -12.77
CA ILE A 282 1.01 -32.36 -11.37
C ILE A 282 0.07 -33.47 -10.93
N ASN A 283 0.62 -34.59 -10.47
CA ASN A 283 -0.12 -35.80 -10.15
C ASN A 283 -0.09 -36.15 -8.65
N GLY A 284 0.77 -35.51 -7.85
CA GLY A 284 0.86 -35.76 -6.42
C GLY A 284 1.57 -34.65 -5.65
N PHE A 285 1.21 -34.55 -4.37
CA PHE A 285 1.86 -33.68 -3.40
C PHE A 285 1.86 -34.37 -2.04
N GLU A 286 3.04 -34.50 -1.45
CA GLU A 286 3.24 -35.20 -0.18
C GLU A 286 4.03 -34.31 0.78
N ASN A 287 3.72 -34.45 2.06
CA ASN A 287 4.44 -33.80 3.16
C ASN A 287 4.94 -34.89 4.12
N PRO A 288 6.00 -35.65 3.76
CA PRO A 288 6.42 -36.84 4.48
C PRO A 288 6.84 -36.58 5.94
N LYS A 289 7.34 -35.37 6.23
CA LYS A 289 7.69 -34.90 7.56
C LYS A 289 7.61 -33.38 7.58
N GLN A 290 7.43 -32.81 8.77
CA GLN A 290 7.39 -31.34 8.94
C GLN A 290 8.56 -30.65 8.22
N GLY A 291 8.24 -29.63 7.42
CA GLY A 291 9.21 -28.88 6.63
C GLY A 291 9.78 -29.62 5.43
N SER A 292 9.27 -30.81 5.06
CA SER A 292 9.72 -31.58 3.90
C SER A 292 8.55 -31.90 2.99
N TYR A 293 8.73 -31.67 1.70
CA TYR A 293 7.68 -31.77 0.72
C TYR A 293 8.15 -32.50 -0.53
N VAL A 294 7.25 -33.19 -1.19
CA VAL A 294 7.48 -33.87 -2.47
C VAL A 294 6.36 -33.50 -3.41
N LEU A 295 6.70 -32.86 -4.53
CA LEU A 295 5.76 -32.60 -5.62
C LEU A 295 6.05 -33.58 -6.76
N LEU A 296 5.05 -34.35 -7.15
CA LEU A 296 5.12 -35.35 -8.20
C LEU A 296 4.43 -34.80 -9.46
N TYR A 297 5.12 -34.91 -10.59
CA TYR A 297 4.59 -34.40 -11.86
C TYR A 297 5.12 -35.20 -13.05
N ASP A 298 4.36 -35.19 -14.13
CA ASP A 298 4.76 -35.74 -15.42
C ASP A 298 5.05 -34.60 -16.40
N VAL A 299 6.04 -34.78 -17.28
CA VAL A 299 6.25 -33.90 -18.45
C VAL A 299 6.26 -34.78 -19.69
N ASP A 300 5.25 -34.64 -20.55
CA ASP A 300 5.10 -35.46 -21.77
C ASP A 300 5.19 -36.98 -21.50
N GLY A 301 4.70 -37.42 -20.34
CA GLY A 301 4.73 -38.82 -19.88
C GLY A 301 5.98 -39.25 -19.12
N GLU A 302 7.00 -38.39 -19.00
CA GLU A 302 8.16 -38.63 -18.15
C GLU A 302 7.85 -38.24 -16.69
N LYS A 303 7.87 -39.22 -15.78
CA LYS A 303 7.71 -39.00 -14.34
C LYS A 303 8.90 -38.24 -13.77
N ARG A 304 8.62 -37.17 -13.03
CA ARG A 304 9.60 -36.30 -12.33
C ARG A 304 9.11 -35.96 -10.93
N SER A 305 10.01 -35.48 -10.08
CA SER A 305 9.64 -34.95 -8.78
C SER A 305 10.48 -33.74 -8.37
N ILE A 306 9.92 -32.92 -7.47
CA ILE A 306 10.66 -31.90 -6.72
C ILE A 306 10.58 -32.28 -5.25
N ASN A 307 11.71 -32.69 -4.68
CA ASN A 307 11.81 -33.00 -3.25
C ASN A 307 12.46 -31.79 -2.58
N TYR A 308 11.78 -31.12 -1.67
CA TYR A 308 12.31 -29.91 -1.05
C TYR A 308 12.11 -29.88 0.46
N THR A 309 13.03 -29.24 1.14
CA THR A 309 12.99 -29.03 2.59
C THR A 309 13.12 -27.55 2.90
N VAL A 310 12.28 -27.05 3.80
CA VAL A 310 12.33 -25.69 4.35
C VAL A 310 12.88 -25.79 5.77
N ALA A 311 13.96 -25.08 6.04
CA ALA A 311 14.59 -25.00 7.36
C ALA A 311 13.95 -23.89 8.21
N ASP A 312 14.22 -23.92 9.51
CA ASP A 312 13.65 -22.96 10.48
C ASP A 312 14.10 -21.51 10.24
N ASP A 313 15.25 -21.31 9.60
CA ASP A 313 15.75 -20.00 9.19
C ASP A 313 15.07 -19.46 7.91
N GLY A 314 14.12 -20.22 7.34
CA GLY A 314 13.41 -19.90 6.11
C GLY A 314 14.18 -20.26 4.83
N SER A 315 15.39 -20.84 4.93
CA SER A 315 16.09 -21.37 3.75
C SER A 315 15.40 -22.62 3.22
N ALA A 316 15.53 -22.87 1.92
CA ALA A 316 15.00 -24.08 1.31
C ALA A 316 15.99 -24.71 0.34
N THR A 317 16.01 -26.04 0.33
CA THR A 317 16.78 -26.84 -0.63
C THR A 317 15.82 -27.67 -1.47
N PHE A 318 15.96 -27.58 -2.79
CA PHE A 318 15.14 -28.25 -3.79
C PHE A 318 15.98 -29.27 -4.54
N ASN A 319 15.46 -30.49 -4.68
CA ASN A 319 16.02 -31.55 -5.50
C ASN A 319 15.05 -31.88 -6.62
N PHE A 320 15.38 -31.45 -7.83
CA PHE A 320 14.63 -31.74 -9.05
C PHE A 320 15.11 -33.08 -9.60
N VAL A 321 14.25 -34.10 -9.50
CA VAL A 321 14.56 -35.49 -9.88
C VAL A 321 13.90 -35.80 -11.21
N SER A 322 14.70 -36.24 -12.17
CA SER A 322 14.24 -36.75 -13.47
C SER A 322 15.02 -38.01 -13.87
N GLN A 323 14.71 -38.60 -15.03
CA GLN A 323 15.47 -39.74 -15.54
C GLN A 323 16.93 -39.37 -15.89
N GLN A 324 17.21 -38.10 -16.16
CA GLN A 324 18.56 -37.62 -16.49
C GLN A 324 19.44 -37.36 -15.25
N GLY A 325 18.87 -37.38 -14.04
CA GLY A 325 19.59 -37.18 -12.79
C GLY A 325 18.85 -36.29 -11.80
N THR A 326 19.55 -35.85 -10.75
CA THR A 326 19.02 -34.91 -9.76
C THR A 326 19.78 -33.60 -9.83
N LYS A 327 19.06 -32.49 -9.98
CA LYS A 327 19.60 -31.13 -9.84
C LYS A 327 19.22 -30.58 -8.47
N THR A 328 20.20 -30.12 -7.70
CA THR A 328 19.98 -29.51 -6.39
C THR A 328 20.15 -28.00 -6.46
N GLU A 329 19.22 -27.27 -5.85
CA GLU A 329 19.28 -25.81 -5.69
C GLU A 329 18.97 -25.44 -4.24
N THR A 330 19.73 -24.50 -3.68
CA THR A 330 19.53 -24.02 -2.31
C THR A 330 19.38 -22.51 -2.31
N TYR A 331 18.41 -22.02 -1.56
CA TYR A 331 18.07 -20.61 -1.45
C TYR A 331 17.94 -20.23 0.03
N SER A 332 18.40 -19.05 0.39
CA SER A 332 18.28 -18.49 1.74
C SER A 332 17.51 -17.16 1.67
N PRO A 333 16.72 -16.81 2.70
CA PRO A 333 16.11 -15.49 2.78
C PRO A 333 17.19 -14.41 2.73
N ARG A 334 16.98 -13.37 1.93
CA ARG A 334 17.90 -12.22 1.95
C ARG A 334 17.75 -11.48 3.28
N GLU A 335 18.85 -11.32 4.02
CA GLU A 335 18.90 -10.39 5.16
C GLU A 335 18.54 -8.98 4.69
N GLY A 336 17.76 -8.28 5.53
CA GLY A 336 16.89 -7.18 5.12
C GLY A 336 17.53 -6.04 4.31
N SER A 337 16.80 -5.62 3.28
CA SER A 337 16.59 -4.20 3.03
C SER A 337 15.10 -3.93 3.20
N GLY A 338 14.77 -2.96 4.03
CA GLY A 338 13.41 -2.44 4.17
C GLY A 338 12.83 -1.96 2.84
N ALA A 339 11.55 -1.62 2.86
CA ALA A 339 10.82 -0.98 1.78
C ALA A 339 11.72 0.01 0.99
N GLY A 340 11.89 -0.25 -0.31
CA GLY A 340 12.69 0.59 -1.21
C GLY A 340 13.74 -0.19 -1.98
N GLY A 341 13.31 -0.89 -3.03
CA GLY A 341 14.22 -1.55 -3.96
C GLY A 341 13.51 -1.83 -5.27
N SER A 342 13.55 -0.86 -6.19
CA SER A 342 13.19 -1.06 -7.59
C SER A 342 13.89 -2.32 -8.10
N ALA A 343 13.10 -3.35 -8.39
CA ALA A 343 13.56 -4.42 -9.26
C ALA A 343 13.79 -3.79 -10.64
N ARG A 344 15.04 -3.41 -10.90
CA ARG A 344 15.55 -3.20 -12.26
C ARG A 344 15.35 -4.53 -12.98
N ASN A 345 14.24 -4.65 -13.69
CA ASN A 345 14.08 -5.65 -14.73
C ASN A 345 15.18 -5.37 -15.76
N GLY A 346 16.17 -6.25 -15.81
CA GLY A 346 17.17 -6.27 -16.86
C GLY A 346 16.50 -6.63 -18.18
N ALA A 347 15.97 -5.64 -18.88
CA ALA A 347 15.79 -5.68 -20.32
C ALA A 347 17.05 -5.06 -20.96
N PRO A 348 17.70 -5.70 -21.94
CA PRO A 348 18.73 -5.04 -22.73
C PRO A 348 18.09 -3.87 -23.50
N SER A 349 18.68 -2.67 -23.41
CA SER A 349 18.31 -1.53 -24.25
C SER A 349 18.39 -1.89 -25.73
N PRO A 350 17.38 -1.57 -26.56
CA PRO A 350 17.46 -1.72 -28.00
C PRO A 350 18.01 -0.43 -28.61
N ASP A 351 19.32 -0.20 -28.50
CA ASP A 351 20.01 0.77 -29.36
C ASP A 351 21.52 0.48 -29.39
N GLU A 352 21.89 -0.50 -30.19
CA GLU A 352 23.23 -0.52 -30.78
C GLU A 352 23.13 -1.05 -32.21
N LYS A 353 23.24 -0.12 -33.16
CA LYS A 353 23.35 -0.42 -34.60
C LYS A 353 24.55 -1.33 -34.84
N ARG A 354 24.31 -2.62 -35.12
CA ARG A 354 25.31 -3.51 -35.71
C ARG A 354 25.58 -3.09 -37.17
N PRO A 355 26.86 -2.93 -37.59
CA PRO A 355 27.22 -2.91 -39.00
C PRO A 355 27.24 -4.33 -39.59
N PRO A 356 27.15 -4.48 -40.92
CA PRO A 356 26.92 -5.77 -41.56
C PRO A 356 28.20 -6.62 -41.65
N GLN A 357 27.95 -7.92 -41.69
CA GLN A 357 28.89 -9.02 -41.73
C GLN A 357 29.61 -9.12 -43.09
N GLY A 358 30.93 -9.35 -43.05
CA GLY A 358 31.75 -9.69 -44.22
C GLY A 358 32.88 -10.65 -43.84
N ASP A 359 32.81 -11.84 -44.43
CA ASP A 359 33.86 -12.81 -44.80
C ASP A 359 34.98 -13.22 -43.81
N ARG A 360 35.03 -14.54 -43.55
CA ARG A 360 36.20 -15.27 -43.02
C ARG A 360 37.30 -15.36 -44.11
N PRO A 361 38.58 -15.60 -43.75
CA PRO A 361 39.03 -17.00 -43.61
C PRO A 361 40.06 -17.27 -42.47
N ALA A 362 40.36 -18.56 -42.32
CA ALA A 362 41.05 -19.26 -41.24
C ALA A 362 42.57 -19.10 -41.17
N ASN A 363 43.16 -19.27 -39.95
CA ASN A 363 44.25 -20.24 -39.70
C ASN A 363 44.59 -20.37 -38.19
N GLN A 364 44.94 -21.60 -37.79
CA GLN A 364 45.41 -22.15 -36.50
C GLN A 364 46.87 -21.71 -36.14
N PRO A 365 47.56 -22.28 -35.10
CA PRO A 365 47.27 -22.48 -33.66
C PRO A 365 48.51 -22.13 -32.74
N ASP A 366 48.43 -22.56 -31.47
CA ASP A 366 49.53 -22.88 -30.51
C ASP A 366 50.08 -21.82 -29.51
N GLY A 367 49.93 -22.14 -28.22
CA GLY A 367 51.09 -22.27 -27.30
C GLY A 367 51.23 -21.29 -26.11
N PRO A 368 51.92 -21.68 -25.00
CA PRO A 368 51.55 -21.32 -23.62
C PRO A 368 52.66 -20.65 -22.75
N ARG A 369 52.31 -20.35 -21.48
CA ARG A 369 53.16 -20.18 -20.26
C ARG A 369 53.71 -18.80 -19.86
N GLY A 370 53.74 -18.62 -18.53
CA GLY A 370 54.61 -17.71 -17.75
C GLY A 370 53.79 -16.69 -16.93
N GLY A 371 53.76 -16.65 -15.60
CA GLY A 371 54.72 -17.05 -14.58
C GLY A 371 55.68 -15.90 -14.27
N GLY A 372 55.53 -15.23 -13.13
CA GLY A 372 56.53 -14.27 -12.63
C GLY A 372 55.97 -13.18 -11.73
N GLY A 373 56.28 -13.27 -10.43
CA GLY A 373 55.89 -12.30 -9.41
C GLY A 373 56.75 -11.02 -9.38
N GLY A 374 56.35 -10.13 -8.48
CA GLY A 374 57.11 -8.92 -8.12
C GLY A 374 56.64 -8.39 -6.77
N GLN A 375 57.51 -8.54 -5.78
CA GLN A 375 57.37 -8.07 -4.40
C GLN A 375 57.57 -6.54 -4.29
N GLY A 376 57.10 -5.95 -3.18
CA GLY A 376 57.99 -5.11 -2.36
C GLY A 376 57.43 -3.78 -1.83
N GLY A 377 57.48 -3.64 -0.50
CA GLY A 377 57.42 -2.37 0.25
C GLY A 377 56.14 -2.19 1.08
N GLN A 378 55.95 -2.76 2.27
CA GLN A 378 56.75 -2.83 3.50
C GLN A 378 56.74 -1.54 4.35
N ARG A 379 56.32 -1.74 5.62
CA ARG A 379 56.66 -1.04 6.88
C ARG A 379 55.56 -0.14 7.48
N LEU A 380 55.32 -0.12 8.80
CA LEU A 380 55.51 -1.00 9.97
C LEU A 380 55.21 -0.12 11.21
N GLY A 381 54.69 -0.71 12.28
CA GLY A 381 54.65 -0.14 13.64
C GLY A 381 53.23 -0.16 14.21
N GLY A 382 52.84 -1.00 15.18
CA GLY A 382 53.60 -1.77 16.15
C GLY A 382 53.39 -1.18 17.55
N GLY A 383 52.69 -1.90 18.44
CA GLY A 383 52.59 -1.56 19.86
C GLY A 383 51.39 -2.20 20.56
N GLY A 384 51.57 -3.41 21.08
CA GLY A 384 50.60 -4.09 21.94
C GLY A 384 50.77 -3.75 23.43
N GLY A 385 49.73 -4.07 24.21
CA GLY A 385 49.73 -4.05 25.67
C GLY A 385 48.39 -4.50 26.25
N GLN A 386 48.39 -5.63 26.94
CA GLN A 386 47.33 -6.22 27.80
C GLN A 386 48.02 -6.55 29.16
N PRO A 387 47.33 -6.97 30.24
CA PRO A 387 46.13 -6.48 30.93
C PRO A 387 46.36 -6.38 32.47
N GLN A 388 45.50 -5.70 33.26
CA GLN A 388 45.09 -6.10 34.64
C GLN A 388 44.17 -5.07 35.32
N GLY A 389 43.23 -5.55 36.13
CA GLY A 389 42.14 -4.78 36.75
C GLY A 389 42.37 -4.33 38.20
N GLY A 390 41.27 -3.88 38.83
CA GLY A 390 41.18 -3.54 40.27
C GLY A 390 40.56 -2.15 40.51
N GLY A 391 39.35 -2.10 41.06
CA GLY A 391 38.51 -0.89 41.14
C GLY A 391 38.69 0.03 42.36
N GLN A 392 38.07 1.21 42.31
CA GLN A 392 37.10 1.70 43.30
C GLN A 392 36.50 3.07 42.90
N ARG A 393 35.26 3.25 43.35
CA ARG A 393 34.25 4.28 43.04
C ARG A 393 34.56 5.66 43.64
N GLN A 394 34.14 6.75 42.98
CA GLN A 394 33.11 7.70 43.49
C GLN A 394 32.90 8.91 42.56
N GLY A 395 31.62 9.30 42.38
CA GLY A 395 31.24 10.69 42.12
C GLY A 395 30.44 10.97 40.84
N GLY A 396 29.30 10.32 40.62
CA GLY A 396 28.34 10.71 39.57
C GLY A 396 26.92 10.69 40.11
N GLY A 397 26.21 11.83 40.04
CA GLY A 397 24.81 11.96 40.44
C GLY A 397 23.95 10.93 39.71
N GLY A 398 23.43 9.96 40.46
CA GLY A 398 22.62 8.88 39.93
C GLY A 398 21.27 9.41 39.42
N ASN A 399 20.90 9.00 38.22
CA ASN A 399 19.58 9.23 37.65
C ASN A 399 18.50 8.76 38.66
N PRO A 400 17.57 9.63 39.11
CA PRO A 400 16.55 9.25 40.10
C PRO A 400 15.66 8.09 39.63
N PHE A 401 15.53 7.88 38.31
CA PHE A 401 14.84 6.72 37.74
C PHE A 401 15.60 5.41 38.00
N LEU A 402 16.92 5.41 37.90
CA LEU A 402 17.72 4.22 38.24
C LEU A 402 17.63 3.93 39.73
N LEU A 403 17.64 4.94 40.59
CA LEU A 403 17.51 4.74 42.05
C LEU A 403 16.14 4.20 42.49
N ALA A 404 15.08 4.47 41.71
CA ALA A 404 13.76 3.94 41.97
C ALA A 404 13.60 2.50 41.45
N LEU A 405 14.18 2.20 40.28
CA LEU A 405 14.03 0.90 39.62
C LEU A 405 15.01 -0.16 40.15
N ASP A 406 16.23 0.23 40.50
CA ASP A 406 17.28 -0.62 41.03
C ASP A 406 17.13 -0.72 42.55
N ALA A 407 16.17 -1.56 42.97
CA ALA A 407 15.78 -1.71 44.36
C ALA A 407 16.94 -2.25 45.22
N ASN A 408 17.79 -3.10 44.64
CA ASN A 408 18.93 -3.69 45.32
C ASN A 408 20.22 -2.82 45.25
N ARG A 409 20.24 -1.80 44.39
CA ARG A 409 21.32 -0.82 44.17
C ARG A 409 22.64 -1.44 43.72
N ASP A 410 22.58 -2.52 42.96
CA ASP A 410 23.77 -3.17 42.40
C ASP A 410 24.23 -2.54 41.08
N GLY A 411 23.41 -1.65 40.51
CA GLY A 411 23.64 -0.93 39.25
C GLY A 411 23.13 -1.66 38.01
N ILE A 412 22.42 -2.78 38.16
CA ILE A 412 21.91 -3.64 37.09
C ILE A 412 20.43 -3.94 37.38
N LEU A 413 19.53 -3.57 36.46
CA LEU A 413 18.12 -3.91 36.61
C LEU A 413 17.86 -5.37 36.25
N ASP A 414 17.51 -6.17 37.25
CA ASP A 414 17.16 -7.57 37.03
C ASP A 414 15.69 -7.77 36.58
N LYS A 415 15.35 -9.00 36.20
CA LYS A 415 14.00 -9.34 35.71
C LYS A 415 12.90 -9.01 36.73
N ALA A 416 13.15 -9.18 38.02
CA ALA A 416 12.16 -8.91 39.06
C ALA A 416 12.01 -7.40 39.32
N GLU A 417 13.11 -6.65 39.24
CA GLU A 417 13.13 -5.20 39.35
C GLU A 417 12.45 -4.52 38.16
N ILE A 418 12.68 -5.01 36.95
CA ILE A 418 11.98 -4.56 35.74
C ILE A 418 10.48 -4.88 35.82
N GLN A 419 10.11 -6.05 36.36
CA GLN A 419 8.70 -6.43 36.54
C GLN A 419 7.99 -5.60 37.61
N ASN A 420 8.72 -5.09 38.62
CA ASN A 420 8.18 -4.22 39.67
C ASN A 420 8.35 -2.72 39.38
N ALA A 421 8.88 -2.36 38.21
CA ALA A 421 9.16 -1.00 37.80
C ALA A 421 7.95 -0.07 37.96
N THR A 422 6.75 -0.53 37.59
CA THR A 422 5.51 0.25 37.72
C THR A 422 5.22 0.62 39.17
N THR A 423 5.33 -0.34 40.09
CA THR A 423 5.11 -0.10 41.52
C THR A 423 6.16 0.85 42.09
N ALA A 424 7.42 0.70 41.67
CA ALA A 424 8.52 1.54 42.11
C ALA A 424 8.39 2.98 41.63
N LEU A 425 8.00 3.19 40.37
CA LEU A 425 7.81 4.52 39.78
C LEU A 425 6.59 5.24 40.36
N LEU A 426 5.52 4.52 40.70
CA LEU A 426 4.37 5.09 41.40
C LEU A 426 4.70 5.65 42.78
N THR A 427 5.82 5.24 43.40
CA THR A 427 6.27 5.86 44.67
C THR A 427 6.84 7.26 44.49
N LEU A 428 7.19 7.64 43.25
CA LEU A 428 7.69 8.97 42.91
C LEU A 428 6.54 9.96 42.62
N ASP A 429 5.37 9.47 42.19
CA ASP A 429 4.14 10.27 42.04
C ASP A 429 3.51 10.52 43.42
N LYS A 430 3.96 11.59 44.08
CA LYS A 430 3.55 11.94 45.44
C LYS A 430 2.18 12.61 45.45
N ASN A 431 1.86 13.37 44.41
CA ASN A 431 0.59 14.09 44.31
C ASN A 431 -0.56 13.21 43.75
N LYS A 432 -0.24 12.00 43.25
CA LYS A 432 -1.15 10.98 42.71
C LYS A 432 -1.98 11.47 41.54
N ASP A 433 -1.42 12.37 40.74
CA ASP A 433 -2.09 12.89 39.53
C ASP A 433 -1.84 12.02 38.29
N GLY A 434 -1.09 10.92 38.45
CA GLY A 434 -0.74 9.99 37.38
C GLY A 434 0.47 10.43 36.56
N GLN A 435 1.18 11.48 36.98
CA GLN A 435 2.41 11.99 36.37
C GLN A 435 3.52 12.07 37.42
N ILE A 436 4.78 11.97 36.99
CA ILE A 436 5.93 12.23 37.86
C ILE A 436 6.56 13.54 37.39
N SER A 437 6.33 14.60 38.15
CA SER A 437 6.82 15.93 37.84
C SER A 437 8.30 16.10 38.20
N GLY A 438 8.97 17.09 37.60
CA GLY A 438 10.35 17.44 37.93
C GLY A 438 10.54 17.91 39.38
N GLU A 439 9.46 18.34 40.03
CA GLU A 439 9.42 18.71 41.45
C GLU A 439 9.41 17.48 42.35
N GLU A 440 8.75 16.40 41.94
CA GLU A 440 8.71 15.14 42.68
C GLU A 440 10.01 14.34 42.59
N LEU A 441 10.75 14.50 41.50
CA LEU A 441 12.10 13.99 41.31
C LEU A 441 13.16 14.73 42.16
N ARG A 442 12.82 15.88 42.73
CA ARG A 442 13.70 16.69 43.59
C ARG A 442 13.30 16.47 45.05
N GLY A 443 14.10 15.69 45.78
CA GLY A 443 13.82 15.37 47.20
C GLY A 443 13.70 16.62 48.11
N PRO A 444 13.15 16.46 49.34
CA PRO A 444 12.91 17.58 50.25
C PRO A 444 14.18 17.92 51.02
N GLU A 445 15.00 18.84 50.52
CA GLU A 445 15.85 19.75 51.30
C GLU A 445 16.71 20.62 50.37
N GLY A 446 16.55 21.94 50.48
CA GLY A 446 17.33 22.91 49.72
C GLY A 446 16.77 24.33 49.72
N GLY A 447 16.13 24.76 50.81
CA GLY A 447 15.84 26.17 51.03
C GLY A 447 17.11 26.94 51.42
N ARG A 448 17.40 28.01 50.68
CA ARG A 448 18.24 29.20 51.01
C ARG A 448 18.34 29.99 49.70
N GLY A 449 17.84 31.20 49.50
CA GLY A 449 17.31 32.26 50.36
C GLY A 449 17.51 33.58 49.58
N LYS A 450 16.82 34.63 50.04
CA LYS A 450 16.85 36.05 49.62
C LYS A 450 15.71 36.46 48.68
N ASP A 451 14.58 36.93 49.22
CA ASP A 451 14.31 38.31 49.72
C ASP A 451 14.32 39.28 48.52
N GLY A 452 13.29 40.05 48.16
CA GLY A 452 12.12 40.61 48.83
C GLY A 452 11.88 42.02 48.21
N LEU A 453 10.66 42.57 48.38
CA LEU A 453 10.11 43.88 47.91
C LEU A 453 9.11 43.71 46.73
N LEU A 454 7.77 43.71 46.93
CA LEU A 454 6.85 44.81 47.30
C LEU A 454 6.92 45.97 46.27
N GLU A 455 5.89 46.54 45.66
CA GLU A 455 4.46 46.65 45.97
C GLU A 455 3.72 47.30 44.76
N SER A 456 2.43 46.97 44.60
CA SER A 456 1.26 47.79 44.21
C SER A 456 1.21 48.74 42.98
N ASP A 457 0.10 48.59 42.25
CA ASP A 457 -0.88 49.61 41.78
C ASP A 457 -1.18 49.78 40.26
N ARG A 458 -2.50 49.74 40.00
CA ARG A 458 -3.30 49.81 38.75
C ARG A 458 -3.44 51.27 38.21
N PRO A 459 -4.31 51.63 37.23
CA PRO A 459 -4.74 51.07 35.92
C PRO A 459 -4.80 52.13 34.76
N GLN A 460 -5.23 51.68 33.56
CA GLN A 460 -5.94 52.35 32.43
C GLN A 460 -6.11 53.90 32.40
N GLU A 461 -5.92 54.54 31.24
CA GLU A 461 -7.00 54.92 30.26
C GLU A 461 -6.53 55.91 29.15
N ASN A 462 -6.82 55.54 27.90
CA ASN A 462 -7.30 56.30 26.72
C ASN A 462 -7.09 57.83 26.59
N ARG A 463 -6.60 58.29 25.41
CA ARG A 463 -7.04 59.56 24.81
C ARG A 463 -6.89 59.60 23.28
N GLN A 464 -7.94 60.11 22.63
CA GLN A 464 -8.22 60.19 21.20
C GLN A 464 -7.66 61.45 20.49
N GLN A 465 -7.43 61.30 19.18
CA GLN A 465 -7.76 62.14 17.99
C GLN A 465 -7.33 63.62 17.80
N GLY A 466 -7.04 63.92 16.51
CA GLY A 466 -7.14 65.22 15.82
C GLY A 466 -5.88 65.54 14.99
N ASP A 467 -5.87 66.04 13.75
CA ASP A 467 -6.92 66.55 12.85
C ASP A 467 -6.39 66.79 11.40
N ARG A 468 -7.32 67.04 10.47
CA ARG A 468 -7.32 67.25 8.98
C ARG A 468 -6.58 68.53 8.44
N PRO A 469 -6.64 69.03 7.15
CA PRO A 469 -7.61 68.79 6.02
C PRO A 469 -7.21 68.92 4.50
N GLN A 470 -8.08 68.32 3.66
CA GLN A 470 -8.72 68.69 2.34
C GLN A 470 -8.04 69.43 1.15
N GLY A 471 -8.22 68.87 -0.07
CA GLY A 471 -9.04 69.53 -1.15
C GLY A 471 -8.49 69.65 -2.60
N GLY A 472 -9.14 68.98 -3.59
CA GLY A 472 -9.56 69.58 -4.89
C GLY A 472 -8.86 69.23 -6.25
N PRO A 473 -9.54 69.36 -7.43
CA PRO A 473 -9.55 68.34 -8.53
C PRO A 473 -9.42 68.85 -10.01
N ARG A 474 -9.55 67.93 -11.02
CA ARG A 474 -9.99 68.02 -12.46
C ARG A 474 -9.06 67.22 -13.40
N GLY A 475 -9.42 66.48 -14.47
CA GLY A 475 -10.62 66.32 -15.31
C GLY A 475 -10.26 66.52 -16.81
N GLY A 476 -10.53 65.56 -17.72
CA GLY A 476 -10.38 65.75 -19.19
C GLY A 476 -10.53 64.49 -20.07
N ASP A 477 -11.39 64.56 -21.10
CA ASP A 477 -12.01 63.50 -21.93
C ASP A 477 -11.35 63.18 -23.32
N ARG A 478 -11.45 61.90 -23.76
CA ARG A 478 -11.75 61.30 -25.13
C ARG A 478 -10.92 61.67 -26.40
N PRO A 479 -11.04 61.00 -27.59
CA PRO A 479 -11.85 59.83 -28.05
C PRO A 479 -11.12 58.76 -28.95
N ASP A 480 -11.82 57.65 -29.29
CA ASP A 480 -11.51 56.67 -30.38
C ASP A 480 -11.74 57.24 -31.80
N PRO A 481 -11.25 56.54 -32.87
CA PRO A 481 -12.19 56.03 -33.88
C PRO A 481 -11.83 54.68 -34.54
N ALA A 482 -12.83 54.09 -35.20
CA ALA A 482 -12.87 52.78 -35.86
C ALA A 482 -12.45 52.78 -37.36
N GLY A 483 -12.11 51.58 -37.90
CA GLY A 483 -12.10 51.25 -39.35
C GLY A 483 -11.17 50.08 -39.76
N GLY A 484 -11.69 48.98 -40.35
CA GLY A 484 -10.95 47.80 -40.88
C GLY A 484 -10.41 48.00 -42.33
N PRO A 485 -10.17 46.97 -43.19
CA PRO A 485 -10.08 45.51 -43.01
C PRO A 485 -8.82 44.83 -43.65
N ASN A 486 -8.66 43.52 -43.41
CA ASN A 486 -8.05 42.47 -44.27
C ASN A 486 -6.59 41.96 -44.06
N ALA A 487 -6.51 40.62 -43.99
CA ALA A 487 -5.47 39.68 -44.40
C ALA A 487 -4.09 39.56 -43.69
N GLY A 488 -3.83 38.37 -43.12
CA GLY A 488 -2.54 37.68 -43.31
C GLY A 488 -1.85 37.06 -42.09
N GLY A 489 -1.93 35.73 -41.95
CA GLY A 489 -0.85 34.88 -41.41
C GLY A 489 -0.91 34.50 -39.91
N PRO A 490 -0.55 33.26 -39.54
CA PRO A 490 -0.73 32.74 -38.19
C PRO A 490 0.47 33.08 -37.29
N SER A 491 0.21 33.73 -36.16
CA SER A 491 1.18 33.74 -35.05
C SER A 491 0.54 33.95 -33.70
N ALA A 492 0.87 32.99 -32.83
CA ALA A 492 1.05 33.07 -31.38
C ALA A 492 0.47 34.31 -30.66
N GLY A 493 -0.51 34.06 -29.79
CA GLY A 493 -0.97 35.06 -28.83
C GLY A 493 -1.83 34.44 -27.73
N GLY A 494 -1.25 34.42 -26.51
CA GLY A 494 -1.85 34.62 -25.19
C GLY A 494 -3.30 34.23 -24.92
N GLN A 495 -3.49 33.47 -23.83
CA GLN A 495 -4.76 33.23 -23.16
C GLN A 495 -5.60 34.51 -23.03
N ARG A 496 -6.78 34.54 -23.68
CA ARG A 496 -7.81 35.56 -23.45
C ARG A 496 -8.79 35.00 -22.42
N GLY A 497 -8.71 35.48 -21.19
CA GLY A 497 -9.66 35.13 -20.13
C GLY A 497 -11.08 35.68 -20.40
N PRO A 498 -12.12 35.15 -19.71
CA PRO A 498 -13.51 35.51 -19.97
C PRO A 498 -13.80 36.98 -19.67
N GLN A 499 -14.65 37.62 -20.47
CA GLN A 499 -15.18 38.96 -20.21
C GLN A 499 -16.63 38.88 -19.68
N PRO A 500 -17.06 39.84 -18.83
CA PRO A 500 -18.43 39.87 -18.32
C PRO A 500 -19.39 40.22 -19.47
N GLY A 501 -20.10 39.23 -19.99
CA GLY A 501 -21.02 39.40 -21.13
C GLY A 501 -21.11 38.18 -22.06
N ASP A 502 -20.17 37.25 -21.97
CA ASP A 502 -20.32 35.94 -22.60
C ASP A 502 -21.45 35.20 -21.84
N GLY A 503 -22.56 34.89 -22.50
CA GLY A 503 -23.68 34.16 -21.91
C GLY A 503 -23.27 32.79 -21.33
N PRO A 504 -24.19 32.04 -20.69
CA PRO A 504 -23.86 30.74 -20.10
C PRO A 504 -23.20 29.84 -21.17
N ARG A 505 -21.96 29.43 -20.91
CA ARG A 505 -21.22 28.56 -21.82
C ARG A 505 -21.93 27.21 -21.81
N GLN A 506 -22.36 26.75 -22.98
CA GLN A 506 -22.99 25.44 -23.12
C GLN A 506 -22.02 24.34 -22.65
N PRO A 507 -22.50 23.34 -21.88
CA PRO A 507 -21.71 22.16 -21.50
C PRO A 507 -21.00 21.53 -22.71
N TRP A 508 -19.72 21.21 -22.56
CA TRP A 508 -18.89 20.71 -23.66
C TRP A 508 -19.48 19.46 -24.34
N ILE A 509 -20.08 18.55 -23.54
CA ILE A 509 -20.76 17.34 -24.04
C ILE A 509 -21.87 17.68 -25.04
N LEU A 510 -22.61 18.77 -24.83
CA LEU A 510 -23.70 19.16 -25.72
C LEU A 510 -23.20 19.71 -27.07
N VAL A 511 -22.02 20.32 -27.07
CA VAL A 511 -21.41 20.89 -28.28
C VAL A 511 -20.78 19.79 -29.14
N HIS A 512 -20.28 18.72 -28.50
CA HIS A 512 -19.58 17.62 -29.17
C HIS A 512 -20.35 16.29 -29.18
N ALA A 513 -21.66 16.32 -28.91
CA ALA A 513 -22.50 15.11 -28.81
C ALA A 513 -22.41 14.20 -30.03
N ASP A 514 -22.49 14.78 -31.24
CA ASP A 514 -22.41 14.02 -32.50
C ASP A 514 -21.01 13.43 -32.78
N GLU A 515 -19.96 13.96 -32.15
CA GLU A 515 -18.58 13.46 -32.29
C GLU A 515 -18.25 12.35 -31.29
N ILE A 516 -18.98 12.29 -30.17
CA ILE A 516 -18.84 11.29 -29.10
C ILE A 516 -19.76 10.08 -29.34
N ASP A 517 -20.93 10.28 -29.92
CA ASP A 517 -21.87 9.22 -30.35
C ASP A 517 -21.28 8.41 -31.52
N LEU A 518 -20.50 7.39 -31.21
CA LEU A 518 -19.71 6.60 -32.15
C LEU A 518 -20.58 5.60 -32.92
N ASP A 519 -21.57 5.03 -32.24
CA ASP A 519 -22.49 4.06 -32.84
C ASP A 519 -23.69 4.74 -33.54
N LYS A 520 -23.81 6.07 -33.40
CA LYS A 520 -24.80 6.96 -34.04
C LYS A 520 -26.23 6.66 -33.60
N ASN A 521 -26.40 6.17 -32.38
CA ASN A 521 -27.71 5.83 -31.81
C ASN A 521 -28.41 7.05 -31.15
N LYS A 522 -27.78 8.24 -31.17
CA LYS A 522 -28.27 9.49 -30.54
C LYS A 522 -28.34 9.46 -29.00
N ILE A 523 -27.62 8.53 -28.40
CA ILE A 523 -27.41 8.36 -26.97
C ILE A 523 -25.90 8.41 -26.75
N ILE A 524 -25.45 9.17 -25.77
CA ILE A 524 -24.03 9.14 -25.39
C ILE A 524 -23.91 8.19 -24.21
N SER A 525 -23.24 7.06 -24.41
CA SER A 525 -22.93 6.12 -23.33
C SER A 525 -21.73 6.58 -22.50
N ARG A 526 -21.63 6.06 -21.28
CA ARG A 526 -20.45 6.26 -20.42
C ARG A 526 -19.17 5.77 -21.10
N GLU A 527 -19.25 4.67 -21.83
CA GLU A 527 -18.11 4.04 -22.50
C GLU A 527 -17.57 4.92 -23.63
N GLU A 528 -18.46 5.60 -24.37
CA GLU A 528 -18.06 6.50 -25.46
C GLU A 528 -17.32 7.72 -24.97
N ILE A 529 -17.79 8.36 -23.89
CA ILE A 529 -17.12 9.54 -23.35
C ILE A 529 -15.78 9.20 -22.67
N VAL A 530 -15.69 8.05 -21.99
CA VAL A 530 -14.45 7.54 -21.40
C VAL A 530 -13.47 7.13 -22.49
N GLY A 531 -13.96 6.47 -23.54
CA GLY A 531 -13.17 6.11 -24.72
C GLY A 531 -12.60 7.34 -25.43
N GLU A 532 -13.39 8.40 -25.55
CA GLU A 532 -12.94 9.65 -26.16
C GLU A 532 -11.90 10.39 -25.28
N ALA A 533 -12.03 10.35 -23.94
CA ALA A 533 -11.04 10.91 -23.02
C ALA A 533 -9.71 10.15 -23.08
N THR A 534 -9.80 8.82 -23.16
CA THR A 534 -8.64 7.93 -23.30
C THR A 534 -7.91 8.20 -24.62
N LYS A 535 -8.65 8.34 -25.72
CA LYS A 535 -8.10 8.69 -27.03
C LYS A 535 -7.53 10.10 -27.08
N ALA A 536 -8.14 11.05 -26.38
CA ALA A 536 -7.60 12.40 -26.21
C ALA A 536 -6.25 12.35 -25.51
N PHE A 537 -6.17 11.60 -24.41
CA PHE A 537 -4.97 11.40 -23.61
C PHE A 537 -3.84 10.74 -24.40
N ASP A 538 -4.12 9.59 -25.02
CA ASP A 538 -3.15 8.82 -25.82
C ASP A 538 -2.59 9.61 -27.01
N GLY A 539 -3.35 10.58 -27.51
CA GLY A 539 -2.90 11.46 -28.59
C GLY A 539 -1.84 12.47 -28.15
N TYR A 540 -1.69 12.71 -26.85
CA TYR A 540 -0.65 13.56 -26.27
C TYR A 540 0.48 12.77 -25.61
N ASP A 541 0.17 11.60 -25.02
CA ASP A 541 1.11 10.75 -24.28
C ASP A 541 2.08 10.04 -25.24
N ALA A 542 3.18 10.72 -25.55
CA ALA A 542 4.08 10.30 -26.61
C ALA A 542 5.07 9.24 -26.13
N ASP A 543 5.50 9.35 -24.87
CA ASP A 543 6.44 8.42 -24.24
C ASP A 543 5.76 7.27 -23.47
N LYS A 544 4.43 7.31 -23.36
CA LYS A 544 3.57 6.26 -22.80
C LYS A 544 3.85 6.01 -21.32
N ASP A 545 4.05 7.08 -20.59
CA ASP A 545 4.28 7.04 -19.14
C ASP A 545 3.00 7.23 -18.30
N ASP A 546 1.84 7.31 -18.97
CA ASP A 546 0.51 7.51 -18.39
C ASP A 546 0.34 8.86 -17.65
N THR A 547 1.24 9.81 -17.93
CA THR A 547 1.14 11.20 -17.50
C THR A 547 1.30 12.14 -18.69
N LEU A 548 0.69 13.31 -18.62
CA LEU A 548 0.88 14.34 -19.65
C LEU A 548 1.60 15.53 -19.05
N THR A 549 2.80 15.75 -19.54
CA THR A 549 3.57 16.94 -19.22
C THR A 549 3.04 18.17 -19.98
N ALA A 550 3.37 19.36 -19.48
CA ALA A 550 3.10 20.59 -20.22
C ALA A 550 3.78 20.63 -21.60
N ALA A 551 4.88 19.90 -21.80
CA ALA A 551 5.57 19.80 -23.08
C ALA A 551 4.77 18.97 -24.10
N GLU A 552 4.22 17.85 -23.66
CA GLU A 552 3.41 16.95 -24.49
C GLU A 552 2.08 17.56 -24.89
N LEU A 553 1.38 18.21 -23.95
CA LEU A 553 0.17 18.98 -24.24
C LEU A 553 0.42 20.13 -25.23
N ASN A 554 1.66 20.64 -25.30
CA ASN A 554 2.07 21.69 -26.23
C ASN A 554 2.79 21.17 -27.49
N SER A 555 2.88 19.85 -27.67
CA SER A 555 3.49 19.25 -28.85
C SER A 555 2.79 19.67 -30.15
N ARG A 556 3.58 19.80 -31.23
CA ARG A 556 3.07 20.15 -32.56
C ARG A 556 2.35 18.93 -33.15
N GLY A 557 1.03 18.96 -33.16
CA GLY A 557 0.19 17.90 -33.73
C GLY A 557 -1.09 17.66 -32.94
N GLY A 558 -1.01 17.79 -31.61
CA GLY A 558 -2.11 17.61 -30.67
C GLY A 558 -2.83 16.26 -30.77
N SER A 559 -3.74 15.99 -29.84
CA SER A 559 -4.67 14.88 -30.03
C SER A 559 -5.74 15.26 -31.06
N ARG A 560 -6.00 14.38 -32.04
CA ARG A 560 -7.03 14.53 -33.08
C ARG A 560 -8.44 14.12 -32.60
N SER A 561 -8.60 13.86 -31.31
CA SER A 561 -9.87 13.60 -30.66
C SER A 561 -10.66 14.90 -30.47
N ALA A 562 -11.99 14.82 -30.44
CA ALA A 562 -12.88 15.92 -30.08
C ALA A 562 -12.49 16.52 -28.72
N MET A 563 -12.14 15.67 -27.75
CA MET A 563 -11.74 16.09 -26.40
C MET A 563 -10.26 16.52 -26.30
N GLY A 564 -9.47 16.38 -27.37
CA GLY A 564 -8.06 16.78 -27.37
C GLY A 564 -7.82 18.27 -27.12
N GLY A 565 -8.67 19.14 -27.66
CA GLY A 565 -8.61 20.59 -27.40
C GLY A 565 -9.04 20.95 -25.98
N PHE A 566 -10.07 20.27 -25.48
CA PHE A 566 -10.60 20.45 -24.14
C PHE A 566 -9.58 20.05 -23.07
N LEU A 567 -8.98 18.86 -23.20
CA LEU A 567 -7.98 18.33 -22.28
C LEU A 567 -6.78 19.29 -22.12
N LYS A 568 -6.30 19.85 -23.24
CA LYS A 568 -5.22 20.84 -23.25
C LYS A 568 -5.62 22.16 -22.62
N GLY A 569 -6.83 22.64 -22.90
CA GLY A 569 -7.33 23.92 -22.39
C GLY A 569 -7.60 23.91 -20.89
N HIS A 570 -7.99 22.75 -20.37
CA HIS A 570 -8.43 22.56 -18.98
C HIS A 570 -7.46 21.72 -18.14
N SER A 571 -6.25 21.44 -18.61
CA SER A 571 -5.32 20.54 -17.90
C SER A 571 -5.07 20.93 -16.45
N LYS A 572 -4.94 22.23 -16.16
CA LYS A 572 -4.76 22.76 -14.78
C LYS A 572 -5.99 22.61 -13.88
N GLU A 573 -7.18 22.53 -14.46
CA GLU A 573 -8.43 22.38 -13.71
C GLU A 573 -8.76 20.90 -13.48
N ILE A 574 -8.18 20.03 -14.30
CA ILE A 574 -8.31 18.59 -14.24
C ILE A 574 -7.26 17.98 -13.29
N ASP A 575 -6.02 18.49 -13.33
CA ASP A 575 -4.93 18.23 -12.38
C ASP A 575 -5.40 18.57 -10.96
N ARG A 576 -5.76 17.53 -10.20
CA ARG A 576 -6.50 17.62 -8.95
C ARG A 576 -5.59 17.41 -7.75
N ASP A 577 -4.53 16.62 -7.92
CA ASP A 577 -3.49 16.50 -6.89
C ASP A 577 -2.46 17.65 -6.96
N GLY A 578 -2.48 18.43 -8.04
CA GLY A 578 -1.71 19.66 -8.19
C GLY A 578 -0.23 19.41 -8.42
N ASP A 579 0.12 18.23 -8.92
CA ASP A 579 1.51 17.82 -9.15
C ASP A 579 2.11 18.44 -10.42
N GLY A 580 1.27 19.09 -11.25
CA GLY A 580 1.65 19.78 -12.48
C GLY A 580 1.68 18.88 -13.72
N PHE A 581 1.29 17.62 -13.57
CA PHE A 581 1.09 16.64 -14.62
C PHE A 581 -0.40 16.30 -14.70
N LEU A 582 -0.87 15.95 -15.89
CA LEU A 582 -2.22 15.44 -16.04
C LEU A 582 -2.15 13.93 -16.17
N SER A 583 -2.58 13.18 -15.16
CA SER A 583 -2.61 11.72 -15.22
C SER A 583 -3.78 11.19 -16.05
N ARG A 584 -3.66 9.97 -16.58
CA ARG A 584 -4.76 9.29 -17.29
C ARG A 584 -6.02 9.19 -16.42
N SER A 585 -5.85 8.90 -15.13
CA SER A 585 -6.95 8.82 -14.17
C SER A 585 -7.68 10.14 -13.98
N GLU A 586 -6.98 11.27 -14.00
CA GLU A 586 -7.61 12.58 -13.85
C GLU A 586 -8.35 13.00 -15.12
N ALA A 587 -7.75 12.72 -16.29
CA ALA A 587 -8.38 12.93 -17.59
C ALA A 587 -9.70 12.15 -17.71
N VAL A 588 -9.67 10.85 -17.42
CA VAL A 588 -10.85 9.97 -17.46
C VAL A 588 -11.84 10.34 -16.37
N GLY A 589 -11.38 10.54 -15.14
CA GLY A 589 -12.25 10.91 -14.02
C GLY A 589 -12.93 12.27 -14.22
N ASN A 590 -12.34 13.19 -15.01
CA ASN A 590 -13.01 14.42 -15.40
C ASN A 590 -14.12 14.19 -16.42
N ALA A 591 -13.88 13.34 -17.42
CA ALA A 591 -14.89 12.96 -18.41
C ALA A 591 -16.10 12.29 -17.73
N GLU A 592 -15.85 11.42 -16.75
CA GLU A 592 -16.90 10.80 -15.93
C GLU A 592 -17.69 11.82 -15.11
N ARG A 593 -17.03 12.84 -14.55
CA ARG A 593 -17.74 13.93 -13.84
C ARG A 593 -18.57 14.80 -14.77
N MET A 594 -18.12 15.00 -16.01
CA MET A 594 -18.91 15.69 -17.01
C MET A 594 -20.14 14.86 -17.40
N PHE A 595 -19.95 13.54 -17.56
CA PHE A 595 -21.01 12.58 -17.84
C PHE A 595 -22.07 12.56 -16.75
N ALA A 596 -21.67 12.36 -15.49
CA ALA A 596 -22.57 12.27 -14.34
C ALA A 596 -23.34 13.56 -14.04
N LYS A 597 -22.91 14.71 -14.58
CA LYS A 597 -23.67 15.96 -14.50
C LYS A 597 -24.81 16.03 -15.53
N MET A 598 -24.72 15.24 -16.59
CA MET A 598 -25.67 15.20 -17.70
C MET A 598 -26.64 14.01 -17.57
N ASP A 599 -26.13 12.86 -17.14
CA ASP A 599 -26.90 11.66 -16.80
C ASP A 599 -27.68 11.90 -15.50
N THR A 600 -28.89 12.44 -15.65
CA THR A 600 -29.69 12.94 -14.52
C THR A 600 -30.44 11.80 -13.84
N ASN A 601 -30.79 10.77 -14.60
CA ASN A 601 -31.49 9.60 -14.09
C ASN A 601 -30.52 8.50 -13.58
N GLY A 602 -29.23 8.61 -13.86
CA GLY A 602 -28.18 7.71 -13.41
C GLY A 602 -28.20 6.35 -14.10
N ASP A 603 -28.75 6.27 -15.32
CA ASP A 603 -28.89 5.02 -16.06
C ASP A 603 -27.66 4.64 -16.89
N GLY A 604 -26.61 5.46 -16.85
CA GLY A 604 -25.37 5.25 -17.57
C GLY A 604 -25.42 5.68 -19.03
N ASN A 605 -26.47 6.40 -19.44
CA ASN A 605 -26.64 6.95 -20.77
C ASN A 605 -27.12 8.41 -20.68
N ILE A 606 -26.67 9.25 -21.63
CA ILE A 606 -27.23 10.59 -21.80
C ILE A 606 -28.15 10.54 -23.02
N THR A 607 -29.45 10.55 -22.76
CA THR A 607 -30.48 10.51 -23.78
C THR A 607 -30.71 11.88 -24.43
N THR A 608 -31.44 11.90 -25.54
CA THR A 608 -31.83 13.17 -26.20
C THR A 608 -32.64 14.07 -25.27
N ASP A 609 -33.50 13.49 -24.43
CA ASP A 609 -34.32 14.23 -23.47
C ASP A 609 -33.46 14.91 -22.39
N GLU A 610 -32.43 14.22 -21.89
CA GLU A 610 -31.47 14.79 -20.91
C GLU A 610 -30.58 15.86 -21.54
N MET A 611 -30.15 15.68 -22.79
CA MET A 611 -29.44 16.72 -23.53
C MET A 611 -30.31 17.97 -23.75
N GLU A 612 -31.59 17.79 -24.03
CA GLU A 612 -32.53 18.92 -24.16
C GLU A 612 -32.84 19.60 -22.84
N ALA A 613 -32.98 18.84 -21.76
CA ALA A 613 -33.17 19.38 -20.41
C ALA A 613 -31.98 20.28 -20.01
N SER A 614 -30.76 19.80 -20.24
CA SER A 614 -29.53 20.56 -19.95
C SER A 614 -29.34 21.80 -20.83
N ARG A 615 -29.94 21.85 -22.03
CA ARG A 615 -29.93 23.06 -22.89
C ARG A 615 -30.89 24.17 -22.41
N ARG A 616 -31.84 23.84 -21.52
CA ARG A 616 -32.88 24.76 -21.02
C ARG A 616 -32.54 25.36 -19.65
N GLU A 617 -31.57 24.77 -18.94
CA GLU A 617 -30.91 25.32 -17.73
C GLU A 617 -29.77 26.27 -18.11
#